data_AF-A0A968VM08-F1
#
_entry.id   AF-A0A968VM08-F1
#
_cell.length_a   1.000
_cell.length_b   1.000
_cell.length_c   1.000
_cell.angle_alpha   90.00
_cell.angle_beta   90.00
_cell.angle_gamma   90.00
#
_symmetry.space_group_name_H-M   'P 1'
#
loop_
_entity.id
_entity.type
_entity.pdbx_description
1 polymer ?
#
loop_
_entity_poly.entity_id
_entity_poly.type
_entity_poly.pdbx_seq_one_letter_code
_entity_poly.pdbx_strand_id
1 'polypeptide(L)' 'LARPNRRRASVTLSSIILATSISAGVGIFFGLFPAMRASRLDPIKALRNE' A
#
# COMPACT_ATOMS: atom_id res chain seq x y z
N LEU A 1 41.35 1.23 14.96
CA LEU A 1 40.40 2.12 15.68
C LEU A 1 39.31 2.59 14.71
N ALA A 2 38.25 1.80 14.49
CA ALA A 2 37.12 2.20 13.65
C ALA A 2 36.07 2.92 14.52
N ARG A 3 35.82 4.21 14.28
CA ARG A 3 34.79 4.97 15.00
C ARG A 3 33.41 4.58 14.45
N PRO A 4 32.44 4.16 15.29
CA PRO A 4 31.11 3.80 14.81
C PRO A 4 30.36 5.06 14.35
N ASN A 5 29.85 5.01 13.12
CA ASN A 5 29.05 6.07 12.52
C ASN A 5 27.66 6.09 13.18
N ARG A 6 27.46 6.91 14.22
CA ARG A 6 26.13 7.19 14.77
C ARG A 6 25.31 7.94 13.73
N ARG A 7 24.55 7.22 12.90
CA ARG A 7 23.51 7.84 12.08
C ARG A 7 22.43 8.36 13.01
N ARG A 8 22.34 9.69 13.13
CA ARG A 8 21.20 10.34 13.79
C ARG A 8 20.05 10.30 12.79
N ALA A 9 19.01 9.52 13.10
CA ALA A 9 17.76 9.55 12.36
C ALA A 9 16.88 10.66 12.95
N SER A 10 16.64 11.71 12.17
CA SER A 10 15.64 12.74 12.49
C SER A 10 14.30 12.32 11.92
N VAL A 11 13.30 12.14 12.78
CA VAL A 11 11.92 11.89 12.36
C VAL A 11 11.16 13.21 12.38
N THR A 12 10.55 13.56 11.25
CA THR A 12 9.73 14.77 11.12
C THR A 12 8.28 14.38 10.91
N LEU A 13 7.33 15.16 11.42
CA LEU A 13 5.90 14.88 11.26
C LEU A 13 5.51 14.81 9.77
N SER A 14 6.11 15.65 8.92
CA SER A 14 5.91 15.63 7.47
C SER A 14 6.29 14.28 6.84
N SER A 15 7.39 13.65 7.27
CA SER A 15 7.80 12.34 6.73
C SER A 15 6.83 11.23 7.13
N ILE A 16 6.24 11.31 8.33
CA ILE A 16 5.24 10.34 8.78
C ILE A 16 3.98 10.44 7.92
N ILE A 17 3.47 11.67 7.74
CA ILE A 17 2.26 11.92 6.94
C ILE A 17 2.48 11.48 5.49
N LEU A 18 3.63 11.83 4.90
CA LEU A 18 3.97 11.44 3.53
C LEU A 18 4.10 9.92 3.37
N ALA A 19 4.83 9.25 4.27
CA ALA A 19 5.00 7.80 4.19
C ALA A 19 3.66 7.07 4.35
N THR A 20 2.83 7.52 5.30
CA THR A 20 1.52 6.93 5.58
C THR A 20 0.56 7.15 4.41
N SER A 21 0.52 8.36 3.84
CA SER A 21 -0.38 8.68 2.73
C SER A 21 -0.02 7.92 1.46
N ILE A 22 1.28 7.78 1.15
CA ILE A 22 1.74 6.97 0.02
C ILE A 22 1.42 5.50 0.26
N SER A 23 1.71 4.95 1.44
CA SER A 23 1.38 3.56 1.78
C SER A 23 -0.12 3.28 1.67
N ALA A 24 -0.95 4.15 2.25
CA ALA A 24 -2.40 4.04 2.19
C ALA A 24 -2.92 4.20 0.75
N GLY A 25 -2.39 5.17 0.00
CA GLY A 25 -2.76 5.40 -1.39
C GLY A 25 -2.46 4.20 -2.29
N VAL A 26 -1.27 3.61 -2.17
CA VAL A 26 -0.91 2.38 -2.89
C VAL A 26 -1.82 1.22 -2.47
N GLY A 27 -2.02 1.01 -1.15
CA GLY A 27 -2.88 -0.06 -0.65
C GLY A 27 -4.32 0.06 -1.14
N ILE A 28 -4.89 1.27 -1.11
CA ILE A 28 -6.26 1.53 -1.58
C ILE A 28 -6.33 1.37 -3.09
N PHE A 29 -5.38 1.91 -3.87
CA PHE A 29 -5.43 1.80 -5.33
C PHE A 29 -5.36 0.34 -5.77
N PHE A 30 -4.40 -0.42 -5.27
CA PHE A 30 -4.21 -1.83 -5.64
C PHE A 30 -5.19 -2.78 -4.95
N GLY A 31 -5.90 -2.37 -3.90
CA GLY A 31 -6.96 -3.18 -3.29
C GLY A 31 -8.32 -2.90 -3.91
N LEU A 32 -8.69 -1.63 -4.02
CA LEU A 32 -10.03 -1.20 -4.44
C LEU A 32 -10.22 -1.32 -5.95
N PHE A 33 -9.23 -0.94 -6.76
CA PHE A 33 -9.36 -1.04 -8.23
C PHE A 33 -9.65 -2.47 -8.70
N PRO A 34 -8.89 -3.51 -8.31
CA PRO A 34 -9.22 -4.88 -8.72
C PRO A 34 -10.52 -5.38 -8.09
N ALA A 35 -10.83 -5.00 -6.84
CA ALA A 35 -12.10 -5.39 -6.20
C ALA A 35 -13.31 -4.83 -6.96
N MET A 36 -13.24 -3.58 -7.40
CA MET A 36 -14.27 -2.95 -8.25
C MET A 36 -14.39 -3.63 -9.61
N ARG A 37 -13.29 -4.13 -10.17
CA ARG A 37 -13.33 -4.92 -11.41
C ARG A 37 -14.00 -6.27 -11.17
N ALA A 38 -13.67 -6.95 -10.07
CA ALA A 38 -14.23 -8.25 -9.71
C ALA A 38 -15.73 -8.18 -9.38
N SER A 39 -16.19 -7.12 -8.70
CA SER A 39 -17.61 -6.93 -8.38
C SER A 39 -18.50 -6.70 -9.60
N ARG A 40 -17.90 -6.38 -10.76
CA ARG A 40 -18.59 -6.21 -12.04
C ARG A 40 -18.57 -7.47 -12.90
N LEU A 41 -17.92 -8.55 -12.47
CA LEU A 41 -18.03 -9.83 -13.16
C LEU A 41 -19.40 -10.44 -12.91
N ASP A 42 -19.94 -11.12 -13.93
CA ASP A 42 -21.17 -11.89 -13.81
C ASP A 42 -20.99 -12.95 -12.71
N PRO A 43 -21.77 -12.89 -11.62
CA PRO A 43 -21.62 -13.81 -10.51
C PRO A 43 -21.82 -15.27 -10.94
N ILE A 44 -22.64 -15.54 -11.96
CA ILE A 44 -22.82 -16.90 -12.49
C ILE A 44 -21.51 -17.41 -13.10
N LYS A 45 -20.74 -16.56 -13.78
CA LYS A 45 -19.41 -16.91 -14.29
C LYS A 45 -18.36 -17.02 -13.18
N ALA A 46 -18.48 -16.26 -12.10
CA ALA A 46 -17.56 -16.35 -10.96
C ALA A 46 -17.78 -17.59 -10.07
N LEU A 47 -19.03 -18.09 -10.01
CA LEU A 47 -19.38 -19.33 -9.32
C LEU A 47 -19.12 -20.57 -10.18
N ARG A 48 -19.28 -20.43 -11.49
CA ARG A 48 -18.85 -21.43 -12.47
C ARG A 48 -17.35 -21.25 -12.74
N ASN A 49 -16.55 -21.51 -11.71
CA ASN A 49 -15.14 -21.81 -11.89
C ASN A 49 -15.07 -23.07 -12.76
N GLU A 50 -14.65 -22.91 -14.00
CA GLU A 50 -14.21 -24.05 -14.79
C GLU A 50 -12.91 -24.62 -14.20
#